data_AF-A0A971UZR5-F1
#
_entry.id   AF-A0A971UZR5-F1
#
_cell.length_a   1.000
_cell.length_b   1.000
_cell.length_c   1.000
_cell.angle_alpha   90.00
_cell.angle_beta   90.00
_cell.angle_gamma   90.00
#
_symmetry.space_group_name_H-M   'P 1'
#
loop_
_entity.id
_entity.type
_entity.pdbx_description
1 polymer ?
#
loop_
_entity_poly.entity_id
_entity_poly.type
_entity_poly.pdbx_seq_one_letter_code
_entity_poly.pdbx_strand_id
1 'polypeptide(L)'
;ARSFENNSKVKLYAKLPGWFTIPTPLGSYNPDWAVLIDADGREKLYFVLETKADTMFDALRPTERAKIECGKKHFEALGTEVTFEDIDSFEEFMEEKVAVK
;
A
#
# COMPACT_ATOMS: atom_id res chain seq x y z
N ALA A 1 -1.55 -9.01 -8.03
CA ALA A 1 -0.60 -10.17 -8.01
C ALA A 1 0.26 -10.30 -9.27
N ARG A 2 -0.31 -10.58 -10.46
CA ARG A 2 0.45 -10.73 -11.72
C ARG A 2 1.33 -9.52 -12.06
N SER A 3 0.87 -8.31 -11.76
CA SER A 3 1.67 -7.09 -11.93
C SER A 3 2.94 -7.07 -11.06
N PHE A 4 2.90 -7.65 -9.86
CA PHE A 4 4.09 -7.82 -9.02
C PHE A 4 5.07 -8.83 -9.61
N GLU A 5 4.56 -9.97 -10.10
CA GLU A 5 5.37 -11.05 -10.70
C GLU A 5 6.11 -10.62 -11.97
N ASN A 6 5.51 -9.73 -12.76
CA ASN A 6 6.07 -9.26 -14.02
C ASN A 6 7.11 -8.13 -13.84
N ASN A 7 7.37 -7.68 -12.61
CA ASN A 7 8.23 -6.54 -12.35
C ASN A 7 9.54 -6.96 -11.66
N SER A 8 10.66 -6.78 -12.35
CA SER A 8 11.98 -7.19 -11.86
C SER A 8 12.50 -6.40 -10.65
N LYS A 9 11.90 -5.24 -10.34
CA LYS A 9 12.22 -4.47 -9.12
C LYS A 9 11.53 -5.02 -7.87
N VAL A 10 10.48 -5.84 -8.02
CA VAL A 10 9.81 -6.50 -6.90
C VAL A 10 10.64 -7.69 -6.45
N LYS A 11 11.11 -7.67 -5.21
CA LYS A 11 11.87 -8.78 -4.60
C LYS A 11 10.95 -9.77 -3.89
N LEU A 12 9.88 -9.27 -3.29
CA LEU A 12 8.90 -10.05 -2.55
C LEU A 12 7.54 -9.36 -2.60
N TYR A 13 6.47 -10.14 -2.66
CA TYR A 13 5.12 -9.66 -2.36
C TYR A 13 4.37 -10.71 -1.55
N ALA A 14 3.48 -10.27 -0.67
CA ALA A 14 2.64 -11.13 0.13
C ALA A 14 1.24 -10.53 0.27
N LYS A 15 0.20 -11.35 0.05
CA LYS A 15 -1.17 -10.99 0.42
C LYS A 15 -1.22 -11.00 1.94
N LEU A 16 -1.65 -9.89 2.53
CA LEU A 16 -1.75 -9.81 3.98
C LEU A 16 -2.95 -10.62 4.47
N PRO A 17 -2.76 -11.44 5.52
CA PRO A 17 -3.85 -12.21 6.07
C PRO A 17 -4.85 -11.30 6.78
N GLY A 18 -6.11 -11.72 6.88
CA GLY A 18 -7.18 -10.90 7.46
C GLY A 18 -7.01 -10.51 8.94
N TRP A 19 -6.08 -11.16 9.65
CA TRP A 19 -5.73 -10.80 11.03
C TRP A 19 -4.72 -9.65 11.11
N PHE A 20 -4.06 -9.29 10.01
CA PHE A 20 -3.14 -8.16 9.96
C PHE A 20 -3.96 -6.88 9.81
N THR A 21 -4.11 -6.14 10.91
CA THR A 21 -4.88 -4.90 10.91
C THR A 21 -4.17 -3.79 11.64
N ILE A 22 -4.39 -2.56 11.18
CA ILE A 22 -3.92 -1.33 11.78
C ILE A 22 -5.09 -0.76 12.59
N PRO A 23 -4.92 -0.56 13.91
CA PRO A 23 -5.95 0.06 14.73
C PRO A 23 -6.08 1.54 14.34
N THR A 24 -7.32 1.98 14.09
CA THR A 24 -7.63 3.39 13.85
C THR A 24 -8.75 3.84 14.79
N PRO A 25 -8.91 5.16 15.04
CA PRO A 25 -10.05 5.70 15.78
C PRO A 25 -11.42 5.38 15.17
N LEU A 26 -11.45 4.92 13.92
CA LEU A 26 -12.66 4.59 13.15
C LEU A 26 -12.90 3.07 13.04
N GLY A 27 -12.14 2.28 13.80
CA GLY A 27 -12.09 0.82 13.73
C GLY A 27 -10.91 0.32 12.88
N SER A 28 -10.63 -0.98 12.94
CA SER A 28 -9.47 -1.57 12.28
C SER A 28 -9.48 -1.36 10.76
N TYR A 29 -8.29 -1.25 10.19
CA TYR A 29 -8.00 -1.14 8.77
C TYR A 29 -7.07 -2.28 8.33
N ASN A 30 -7.40 -2.96 7.24
CA ASN A 30 -6.64 -4.11 6.73
C ASN A 30 -6.05 -3.75 5.36
N PRO A 31 -4.75 -3.47 5.27
CA PRO A 31 -4.10 -3.34 3.97
C PRO A 31 -4.04 -4.69 3.25
N ASP A 32 -3.96 -4.66 1.92
CA ASP A 32 -4.10 -5.85 1.09
C ASP A 32 -2.77 -6.58 0.84
N TRP A 33 -1.70 -5.83 0.57
CA TRP A 33 -0.42 -6.38 0.16
C TRP A 33 0.74 -5.74 0.92
N ALA A 34 1.78 -6.54 1.15
CA ALA A 34 3.11 -6.06 1.47
C ALA A 34 4.03 -6.37 0.28
N VAL A 35 4.78 -5.38 -0.20
CA VAL A 35 5.64 -5.48 -1.37
C VAL A 35 7.01 -4.92 -1.03
N LEU A 36 8.06 -5.75 -1.18
CA LEU A 36 9.45 -5.32 -1.03
C LEU A 36 10.00 -4.98 -2.42
N ILE A 37 10.48 -3.75 -2.57
CA ILE A 37 10.94 -3.21 -3.85
C ILE A 37 12.36 -2.71 -3.71
N ASP A 38 13.17 -3.03 -4.72
CA ASP A 38 14.51 -2.48 -4.88
C ASP A 38 14.42 -1.19 -5.70
N ALA A 39 14.63 -0.07 -4.99
CA ALA A 39 14.70 1.26 -5.55
C ALA A 39 16.16 1.74 -5.45
N ASP A 40 16.85 1.76 -6.59
CA ASP A 40 18.23 2.24 -6.73
C ASP A 40 19.23 1.58 -5.76
N GLY A 41 19.11 0.27 -5.56
CA GLY A 41 19.99 -0.52 -4.69
C GLY A 41 19.64 -0.44 -3.21
N ARG A 42 18.49 0.15 -2.87
CA ARG A 42 17.92 0.14 -1.51
C ARG A 42 16.60 -0.62 -1.52
N GLU A 43 16.49 -1.58 -0.61
CA GLU A 43 15.25 -2.31 -0.40
C GLU A 43 14.31 -1.47 0.45
N LYS A 44 13.09 -1.28 -0.04
CA LYS A 44 12.06 -0.52 0.65
C LYS A 44 10.76 -1.32 0.69
N LEU A 45 10.20 -1.46 1.89
CA LEU A 45 8.95 -2.17 2.10
C LEU A 45 7.78 -1.21 1.94
N TYR A 46 6.83 -1.59 1.08
CA TYR A 46 5.60 -0.87 0.85
C TYR A 46 4.42 -1.70 1.34
N PHE A 47 3.55 -1.10 2.15
CA PHE A 47 2.21 -1.61 2.35
C PHE A 47 1.32 -0.99 1.30
N VAL A 48 0.81 -1.83 0.41
CA VAL A 48 0.07 -1.45 -0.78
C VAL A 48 -1.37 -1.89 -0.61
N LEU A 49 -2.29 -0.94 -0.78
CA LEU A 49 -3.68 -1.26 -1.07
C LEU A 49 -3.80 -1.52 -2.58
N GLU A 50 -4.43 -2.62 -3.01
CA GLU A 50 -4.81 -2.82 -4.42
C GLU A 50 -6.32 -2.62 -4.47
N THR A 51 -6.77 -1.37 -4.49
CA THR A 51 -8.18 -1.07 -4.69
C THR A 51 -8.52 -1.30 -6.14
N LYS A 52 -9.56 -2.10 -6.44
CA LYS A 52 -10.84 -1.69 -7.09
C LYS A 52 -11.83 -2.85 -7.09
N ALA A 53 -12.91 -2.72 -6.32
CA ALA A 53 -14.19 -3.31 -6.69
C ALA A 53 -15.15 -2.13 -6.93
N ASP A 54 -15.37 -1.87 -8.22
CA ASP A 54 -16.31 -0.93 -8.81
C ASP A 54 -16.04 0.58 -8.71
N THR A 55 -16.48 1.24 -9.79
CA THR A 55 -16.76 2.66 -10.04
C THR A 55 -17.65 3.34 -8.97
N MET A 56 -17.79 2.73 -7.80
CA MET A 56 -18.47 3.22 -6.60
C MET A 56 -17.52 3.99 -5.65
N PHE A 57 -16.34 4.38 -6.12
CA PHE A 57 -15.34 5.10 -5.32
C PHE A 57 -15.77 6.53 -4.92
N ASP A 58 -16.71 7.14 -5.65
CA ASP A 58 -17.41 8.36 -5.19
C ASP A 58 -18.25 8.12 -3.92
N ALA A 59 -18.55 6.86 -3.60
CA ALA A 59 -19.37 6.43 -2.47
C ALA A 59 -18.58 5.69 -1.37
N LEU A 60 -17.24 5.55 -1.48
CA LEU A 60 -16.43 5.12 -0.34
C LEU A 60 -16.63 6.13 0.78
N ARG A 61 -17.12 5.63 1.91
CA ARG A 61 -17.53 6.48 3.03
C ARG A 61 -16.32 7.32 3.45
N PRO A 62 -16.49 8.58 3.86
CA PRO A 62 -15.41 9.40 4.45
C PRO A 62 -14.59 8.63 5.50
N THR A 63 -15.22 7.68 6.18
CA THR A 63 -14.61 6.73 7.12
C THR A 63 -13.52 5.84 6.51
N GLU A 64 -13.71 5.28 5.32
CA GLU A 64 -12.73 4.39 4.67
C GLU A 64 -11.48 5.17 4.26
N ARG A 65 -11.66 6.34 3.64
CA ARG A 65 -10.54 7.25 3.34
C ARG A 65 -9.81 7.67 4.61
N ALA A 66 -10.53 8.00 5.67
CA ALA A 66 -9.93 8.39 6.93
C ALA A 66 -9.18 7.22 7.60
N LYS A 67 -9.61 5.97 7.41
CA LYS A 67 -8.86 4.78 7.87
C LYS A 67 -7.55 4.58 7.12
N ILE A 68 -7.55 4.77 5.80
CA ILE A 68 -6.33 4.73 4.98
C ILE A 68 -5.34 5.80 5.45
N GLU A 69 -5.82 7.02 5.68
CA GLU A 69 -5.01 8.13 6.20
C GLU A 69 -4.43 7.82 7.59
N CYS A 70 -5.19 7.16 8.46
CA CYS A 70 -4.67 6.68 9.74
C CYS A 70 -3.56 5.64 9.54
N GLY A 71 -3.68 4.76 8.55
CA GLY A 71 -2.64 3.81 8.17
C GLY A 71 -1.34 4.49 7.75
N LYS A 72 -1.44 5.53 6.92
CA LYS A 72 -0.28 6.36 6.51
C LYS A 72 0.42 6.96 7.73
N LYS A 73 -0.34 7.68 8.57
CA LYS A 73 0.19 8.31 9.79
C LYS A 73 0.78 7.31 10.78
N HIS A 74 0.21 6.11 10.87
CA HIS A 74 0.73 5.06 11.74
C HIS A 74 2.18 4.69 11.36
N PHE A 75 2.44 4.41 10.09
CA PHE A 75 3.79 4.05 9.65
C PHE A 75 4.75 5.24 9.57
N GLU A 76 4.26 6.44 9.28
CA GLU A 76 5.04 7.67 9.42
C GLU A 76 5.54 7.87 10.87
N ALA A 77 4.67 7.68 11.85
CA ALA A 77 5.00 7.84 13.27
C ALA A 77 6.01 6.81 13.78
N LEU A 78 6.06 5.62 13.16
CA LEU A 78 7.06 4.60 13.49
C LEU A 78 8.46 4.97 13.00
N GLY A 79 8.61 6.00 12.15
CA GLY A 79 9.90 6.45 11.63
C GLY A 79 10.65 5.38 10.84
N THR A 80 9.93 4.37 10.35
CA THR A 80 10.49 3.18 9.70
C THR A 80 10.79 3.42 8.22
N GLU A 81 11.62 2.57 7.63
CA GLU A 81 11.85 2.48 6.17
C GLU A 81 10.62 1.98 5.38
N VAL A 82 9.48 1.81 6.06
CA VAL A 82 8.23 1.33 5.48
C VAL A 82 7.39 2.51 5.00
N THR A 83 6.84 2.41 3.79
CA THR A 83 5.88 3.40 3.27
C THR A 83 4.53 2.77 3.04
N PHE A 84 3.48 3.53 3.38
CA PHE A 84 2.10 3.11 3.17
C PHE A 84 1.54 3.86 1.96
N GLU A 85 1.14 3.12 0.92
CA GLU A 85 0.65 3.70 -0.32
C GLU A 85 -0.77 3.21 -0.64
N ASP A 86 -1.61 4.19 -0.95
CA ASP A 86 -2.98 3.98 -1.41
C ASP A 86 -2.97 4.10 -2.93
N ILE A 87 -2.92 2.97 -3.62
CA ILE A 87 -2.69 2.93 -5.06
C ILE A 87 -3.76 2.09 -5.74
N ASP A 88 -4.23 2.61 -6.86
CA ASP A 88 -5.23 1.96 -7.70
C ASP A 88 -4.60 1.18 -8.86
N SER A 89 -3.30 1.37 -9.09
CA SER A 89 -2.54 0.83 -10.20
C SER A 89 -1.10 0.61 -9.73
N PHE A 90 -0.63 -0.63 -9.81
CA PHE A 90 0.74 -0.95 -9.44
C PHE A 90 1.74 -0.31 -10.42
N GLU A 91 1.37 -0.24 -11.70
CA GLU A 91 2.20 0.36 -12.74
C GLU A 91 2.41 1.86 -12.50
N GLU A 92 1.35 2.61 -12.16
CA GLU A 92 1.42 4.04 -11.81
C GLU A 92 2.29 4.26 -10.57
N PHE A 93 2.09 3.43 -9.55
CA PHE A 93 2.92 3.47 -8.34
C PHE A 93 4.42 3.26 -8.64
N MET A 94 4.75 2.30 -9.52
CA MET A 94 6.13 2.06 -9.92
C MET A 94 6.72 3.25 -10.67
N GLU A 95 5.92 3.95 -11.49
CA GLU A 95 6.34 5.18 -12.14
C GLU A 95 6.60 6.28 -11.10
N GLU A 96 5.59 6.64 -10.30
CA GLU A 96 5.65 7.78 -9.39
C GLU A 96 6.63 7.63 -8.22
N LYS A 97 6.74 6.42 -7.65
CA LYS A 97 7.44 6.19 -6.38
C LYS A 97 8.77 5.48 -6.52
N VAL A 98 9.03 4.89 -7.69
CA VAL A 98 10.21 4.02 -7.92
C VAL A 98 10.97 4.38 -9.20
N ALA A 99 10.36 5.08 -10.17
CA ALA A 99 11.02 5.52 -11.40
C ALA A 99 11.30 7.02 -11.47
N VAL A 100 10.59 7.85 -10.68
CA VAL A 100 10.85 9.29 -10.60
C VAL A 100 12.13 9.56 -9.79
N LYS A 101 13.05 10.31 -10.42
CA LYS A 101 14.21 10.96 -9.78
C LYS A 101 13.80 12.19 -8.98
#